data_AF-A0A162FFC8-F1
#
_entry.id   AF-A0A162FFC8-F1
#
_cell.length_a   1.000
_cell.length_b   1.000
_cell.length_c   1.000
_cell.angle_alpha   90.00
_cell.angle_beta   90.00
_cell.angle_gamma   90.00
#
_symmetry.space_group_name_H-M   'P 1'
#
loop_
_entity.id
_entity.type
_entity.pdbx_description
1 polymer ?
#
loop_
_entity_poly.entity_id
_entity_poly.type
_entity_poly.pdbx_seq_one_letter_code
_entity_poly.pdbx_strand_id
1 'polypeptide(L)'
;MYEDSDSFELYYIDAKEIKYPHSWKDKVYLVKCINPPKCNRNIRPIQCRTFPLIPHISKNGKFHLILDETEFPYKCAIVNNNIKLNNDFIGETYDVWKKLIQNQLVYDLIDMDSRTRDNRNANYEIII
;
A
#
# COMPACT_ATOMS: atom_id res chain seq x y z
N MET A 1 -3.41 -17.76 12.56
CA MET A 1 -2.10 -17.09 12.44
C MET A 1 -1.48 -17.60 11.15
N TYR A 2 -0.95 -16.75 10.28
CA TYR A 2 -0.62 -17.06 8.86
C TYR A 2 0.48 -18.11 8.64
N GLU A 3 0.97 -18.73 9.69
CA GLU A 3 2.16 -19.58 9.72
C GLU A 3 1.98 -20.91 8.95
N ASP A 4 0.73 -21.36 8.76
CA ASP A 4 0.41 -22.65 8.12
C ASP A 4 -0.46 -22.50 6.85
N SER A 5 -0.33 -21.41 6.11
CA SER A 5 -1.20 -21.13 4.95
C SER A 5 -0.53 -21.40 3.60
N ASP A 6 -1.04 -22.35 2.82
CA ASP A 6 -0.67 -22.60 1.41
C ASP A 6 -0.94 -21.42 0.46
N SER A 7 -1.61 -20.37 0.93
CA SER A 7 -1.91 -19.16 0.15
C SER A 7 -0.89 -18.03 0.34
N PHE A 8 -0.08 -18.08 1.41
CA PHE A 8 0.77 -16.95 1.81
C PHE A 8 2.13 -17.42 2.33
N GLU A 9 3.15 -16.64 2.04
CA GLU A 9 4.45 -16.72 2.69
C GLU A 9 4.50 -15.66 3.80
N LEU A 10 4.73 -16.10 5.04
CA LEU A 10 5.10 -15.24 6.15
C LEU A 10 6.62 -15.27 6.28
N TYR A 11 7.24 -14.11 6.29
CA TYR A 11 8.67 -13.97 6.55
C TYR A 11 8.93 -12.71 7.36
N TYR A 12 10.10 -12.63 7.96
CA TYR A 12 10.52 -11.42 8.65
C TYR A 12 11.81 -10.89 8.05
N ILE A 13 12.03 -9.62 8.26
CA ILE A 13 13.26 -8.90 7.92
C ILE A 13 13.65 -8.05 9.12
N ASP A 14 14.94 -7.75 9.26
CA ASP A 14 15.37 -6.75 10.23
C ASP A 14 15.08 -5.36 9.66
N ALA A 15 14.39 -4.50 10.42
CA ALA A 15 14.10 -3.13 10.02
C ALA A 15 15.38 -2.33 9.69
N LYS A 16 16.55 -2.75 10.19
CA LYS A 16 17.85 -2.12 9.92
C LYS A 16 18.46 -2.52 8.57
N GLU A 17 18.07 -3.65 8.01
CA GLU A 17 18.64 -4.17 6.76
C GLU A 17 17.99 -3.53 5.52
N ILE A 18 16.76 -3.04 5.65
CA ILE A 18 16.02 -2.39 4.57
C ILE A 18 15.76 -0.92 4.94
N LYS A 19 15.58 -0.06 3.93
CA LYS A 19 15.17 1.34 4.09
C LYS A 19 13.72 1.44 4.58
N TYR A 20 13.41 0.93 5.77
CA TYR A 20 12.18 1.20 6.50
C TYR A 20 12.30 2.48 7.33
N PRO A 21 11.18 3.06 7.78
CA PRO A 21 11.22 4.24 8.63
C PRO A 21 12.01 3.97 9.91
N HIS A 22 12.80 4.95 10.36
CA HIS A 22 13.63 4.82 11.57
C HIS A 22 12.82 4.55 12.86
N SER A 23 11.51 4.82 12.85
CA SER A 23 10.61 4.50 13.95
C SER A 23 10.40 3.00 14.14
N TRP A 24 10.70 2.18 13.13
CA TRP A 24 10.61 0.73 13.17
C TRP A 24 11.91 0.17 13.74
N LYS A 25 11.87 -0.45 14.93
CA LYS A 25 13.07 -0.79 15.72
C LYS A 25 13.42 -2.28 15.74
N ASP A 26 12.50 -3.14 15.33
CA ASP A 26 12.58 -4.59 15.49
C ASP A 26 12.34 -5.33 14.15
N LYS A 27 12.05 -6.62 14.24
CA LYS A 27 11.66 -7.44 13.10
C LYS A 27 10.34 -6.96 12.49
N VAL A 28 10.35 -6.77 11.18
CA VAL A 28 9.14 -6.51 10.40
C VAL A 28 8.65 -7.83 9.86
N TYR A 29 7.42 -8.20 10.22
CA TYR A 29 6.77 -9.38 9.67
C TYR A 29 5.98 -9.00 8.42
N LEU A 30 6.24 -9.71 7.33
CA LEU A 30 5.67 -9.47 6.02
C LEU A 30 4.88 -10.69 5.58
N VAL A 31 3.73 -10.43 4.97
CA VAL A 31 2.86 -11.47 4.40
C VAL A 31 2.73 -11.21 2.91
N LYS A 32 3.05 -12.23 2.10
CA LYS A 32 2.99 -12.16 0.64
C LYS A 32 2.09 -13.29 0.10
N CYS A 33 1.12 -12.98 -0.75
CA CYS A 33 0.38 -14.04 -1.47
C CYS A 33 1.39 -14.81 -2.34
N ILE A 34 1.33 -16.15 -2.34
CA ILE A 34 2.21 -16.99 -3.18
C ILE A 34 1.97 -16.70 -4.68
N ASN A 35 0.71 -16.65 -5.10
CA ASN A 35 0.32 -16.41 -6.48
C ASN A 35 -1.12 -15.86 -6.55
N PRO A 36 -1.45 -14.84 -7.38
CA PRO A 36 -2.82 -14.31 -7.45
C PRO A 36 -3.96 -15.33 -7.64
N PRO A 37 -3.83 -16.40 -8.46
CA PRO A 37 -4.86 -17.42 -8.61
C PRO A 37 -5.08 -18.30 -7.36
N LYS A 38 -4.08 -18.41 -6.49
CA LYS A 38 -4.14 -19.19 -5.24
C LYS A 38 -4.38 -18.33 -4.00
N CYS A 39 -4.49 -17.00 -4.14
CA CYS A 39 -4.57 -16.11 -2.98
C CYS A 39 -5.97 -16.15 -2.34
N ASN A 40 -6.04 -16.63 -1.09
CA ASN A 40 -7.27 -16.66 -0.29
C ASN A 40 -7.77 -15.23 -0.03
N ARG A 41 -8.94 -14.91 -0.61
CA ARG A 41 -9.52 -13.56 -0.59
C ARG A 41 -9.93 -13.10 0.81
N ASN A 42 -10.25 -14.02 1.71
CA ASN A 42 -10.78 -13.68 3.04
C ASN A 42 -9.72 -13.07 3.95
N ILE A 43 -8.44 -13.31 3.66
CA ILE A 43 -7.31 -12.88 4.49
C ILE A 43 -6.33 -11.98 3.72
N ARG A 44 -6.79 -11.35 2.62
CA ARG A 44 -5.96 -10.40 1.86
C ARG A 44 -5.51 -9.23 2.73
N PRO A 45 -4.24 -8.81 2.62
CA PRO A 45 -3.76 -7.59 3.26
C PRO A 45 -4.47 -6.38 2.68
N ILE A 46 -4.50 -5.28 3.44
CA ILE A 46 -5.29 -4.09 3.09
C ILE A 46 -4.88 -3.51 1.74
N GLN A 47 -3.58 -3.52 1.41
CA GLN A 47 -3.04 -3.03 0.15
C GLN A 47 -3.66 -3.76 -1.07
N CYS A 48 -3.86 -5.08 -0.97
CA CYS A 48 -4.49 -5.86 -2.04
C CYS A 48 -6.01 -5.63 -2.14
N ARG A 49 -6.64 -5.08 -1.11
CA ARG A 49 -8.08 -4.78 -1.09
C ARG A 49 -8.38 -3.37 -1.59
N THR A 50 -7.43 -2.44 -1.42
CA THR A 50 -7.61 -1.04 -1.82
C THR A 50 -7.03 -0.73 -3.19
N PHE A 51 -6.32 -1.66 -3.84
CA PHE A 51 -5.86 -1.51 -5.22
C PHE A 51 -7.01 -1.12 -6.16
N PRO A 52 -6.85 -0.12 -7.05
CA PRO A 52 -5.59 0.53 -7.44
C PRO A 52 -5.23 1.78 -6.62
N LEU A 53 -5.87 2.02 -5.48
CA LEU A 53 -5.62 3.20 -4.64
C LEU A 53 -4.59 2.90 -3.55
N ILE A 54 -3.62 3.79 -3.44
CA ILE A 54 -2.61 3.77 -2.37
C ILE A 54 -2.62 5.09 -1.59
N PRO A 55 -2.27 5.05 -0.30
CA PRO A 55 -2.18 6.26 0.52
C PRO A 55 -0.96 7.09 0.15
N HIS A 56 -1.11 8.41 0.21
CA HIS A 56 -0.03 9.36 0.01
C HIS A 56 -0.15 10.52 1.01
N ILE A 57 0.99 10.95 1.55
CA ILE A 57 1.07 12.13 2.42
C ILE A 57 1.89 13.18 1.66
N SER A 58 1.28 14.30 1.32
CA SER A 58 1.97 15.38 0.63
C SER A 58 2.95 16.11 1.56
N LYS A 59 3.84 16.94 1.01
CA LYS A 59 4.90 17.63 1.79
C LYS A 59 4.38 18.54 2.91
N ASN A 60 3.13 18.98 2.84
CA ASN A 60 2.49 19.78 3.89
C ASN A 60 1.75 18.92 4.93
N GLY A 61 1.88 17.59 4.88
CA GLY A 61 1.24 16.65 5.79
C GLY A 61 -0.19 16.28 5.44
N LYS A 62 -0.73 16.72 4.30
CA LYS A 62 -2.10 16.36 3.88
C LYS A 62 -2.15 14.94 3.32
N PHE A 63 -3.07 14.14 3.85
CA PHE A 63 -3.37 12.79 3.40
C PHE A 63 -4.25 12.79 2.13
N HIS A 64 -3.87 11.95 1.18
CA HIS A 64 -4.50 11.75 -0.11
C HIS A 64 -4.57 10.27 -0.49
N LEU A 65 -5.48 9.93 -1.41
CA LEU A 65 -5.36 8.71 -2.21
C LEU A 65 -4.86 9.07 -3.60
N ILE A 66 -3.96 8.24 -4.12
CA ILE A 66 -3.43 8.33 -5.48
C ILE A 66 -3.59 6.98 -6.19
N LEU A 67 -3.49 6.99 -7.51
CA LEU A 67 -3.37 5.74 -8.27
C LEU A 67 -1.99 5.10 -8.05
N ASP A 68 -2.01 3.79 -7.88
CA ASP A 68 -0.80 2.99 -7.78
C ASP A 68 -0.17 2.82 -9.17
N GLU A 69 0.91 3.56 -9.40
CA GLU A 69 1.72 3.52 -10.62
C GLU A 69 2.96 2.63 -10.47
N THR A 70 3.05 1.79 -9.42
CA THR A 70 4.17 0.85 -9.34
C THR A 70 4.24 -0.03 -10.59
N GLU A 71 5.46 -0.24 -11.08
CA GLU A 71 5.71 -1.07 -12.27
C GLU A 71 5.30 -2.51 -12.00
N PHE A 72 4.09 -2.87 -12.41
CA PHE A 72 3.68 -4.25 -12.54
C PHE A 72 4.32 -4.85 -13.80
N PRO A 73 4.59 -6.16 -13.84
CA PRO A 73 5.04 -6.82 -15.08
C PRO A 73 3.96 -6.82 -16.18
N TYR A 74 2.83 -6.16 -15.95
CA TYR A 74 1.68 -6.07 -16.84
C TYR A 74 1.11 -4.65 -16.81
N LYS A 75 0.47 -4.24 -17.92
CA LYS A 75 -0.27 -2.97 -17.98
C LYS A 75 -1.60 -3.13 -17.25
N CYS A 76 -1.78 -2.46 -16.12
CA CYS A 76 -3.06 -2.44 -15.41
C CYS A 76 -4.12 -1.72 -16.26
N ALA A 77 -5.17 -2.42 -16.68
CA ALA A 77 -6.23 -1.82 -17.51
C ALA A 77 -7.00 -0.72 -16.79
N ILE A 78 -7.12 -0.79 -15.46
CA ILE A 78 -7.83 0.21 -14.65
C ILE A 78 -7.10 1.57 -14.71
N VAL A 79 -5.78 1.52 -14.47
CA VAL A 79 -4.92 2.71 -14.50
C VAL A 79 -4.71 3.20 -15.94
N ASN A 80 -4.42 2.32 -16.90
CA ASN A 80 -4.11 2.73 -18.28
C ASN A 80 -5.32 3.22 -19.08
N ASN A 81 -6.52 2.73 -18.79
CA ASN A 81 -7.73 3.13 -19.53
C ASN A 81 -8.53 4.22 -18.80
N ASN A 82 -7.98 4.82 -17.73
CA ASN A 82 -8.64 5.81 -16.88
C ASN A 82 -10.07 5.38 -16.49
N ILE A 83 -10.21 4.11 -16.09
CA ILE A 83 -11.52 3.57 -15.74
C ILE A 83 -11.97 4.26 -14.45
N LYS A 84 -13.10 4.97 -14.52
CA LYS A 84 -13.68 5.63 -13.36
C LYS A 84 -13.98 4.61 -12.26
N LEU A 85 -13.37 4.80 -11.09
CA LEU A 85 -13.65 3.98 -9.92
C LEU A 85 -15.01 4.35 -9.32
N ASN A 86 -15.63 3.39 -8.64
CA ASN A 86 -16.84 3.62 -7.89
C ASN A 86 -16.56 4.60 -6.72
N ASN A 87 -17.44 5.57 -6.50
CA ASN A 87 -17.24 6.61 -5.49
C ASN A 87 -17.28 6.05 -4.06
N ASP A 88 -18.12 5.06 -3.78
CA ASP A 88 -18.18 4.41 -2.46
C ASP A 88 -16.87 3.67 -2.18
N PHE A 89 -16.30 3.00 -3.19
CA PHE A 89 -14.98 2.37 -3.07
C PHE A 89 -13.88 3.39 -2.72
N ILE A 90 -13.87 4.56 -3.36
CA ILE A 90 -12.92 5.64 -3.04
C ILE A 90 -13.13 6.13 -1.60
N GLY A 91 -14.38 6.42 -1.22
CA GLY A 91 -14.73 6.93 0.11
C GLY A 91 -14.36 5.97 1.23
N GLU A 92 -14.76 4.70 1.12
CA GLU A 92 -14.45 3.66 2.10
C GLU A 92 -12.95 3.42 2.20
N THR A 93 -12.24 3.43 1.07
CA THR A 93 -10.78 3.31 1.05
C THR A 93 -10.12 4.47 1.79
N TYR A 94 -10.60 5.69 1.56
CA TYR A 94 -10.09 6.90 2.21
C TYR A 94 -10.29 6.82 3.72
N ASP A 95 -11.48 6.44 4.16
CA ASP A 95 -11.83 6.35 5.58
C ASP A 95 -11.04 5.26 6.31
N VAL A 96 -10.83 4.10 5.68
CA VAL A 96 -9.99 3.04 6.25
C VAL A 96 -8.55 3.50 6.40
N TRP A 97 -7.94 4.07 5.36
CA TRP A 97 -6.57 4.55 5.45
C TRP A 97 -6.43 5.70 6.44
N LYS A 98 -7.38 6.64 6.47
CA LYS A 98 -7.42 7.73 7.44
C LYS A 98 -7.43 7.22 8.89
N LYS A 99 -8.09 6.10 9.17
CA LYS A 99 -8.04 5.43 10.48
C LYS A 99 -6.67 4.77 10.70
N LEU A 100 -6.15 4.07 9.70
CA LEU A 100 -4.86 3.36 9.81
C LEU A 100 -3.67 4.31 10.05
N ILE A 101 -3.64 5.47 9.41
CA ILE A 101 -2.55 6.46 9.59
C ILE A 101 -2.55 7.13 10.98
N GLN A 102 -3.58 6.90 11.81
CA GLN A 102 -3.52 7.29 13.22
C GLN A 102 -2.48 6.47 13.99
N ASN A 103 -2.09 5.29 13.47
CA ASN A 103 -0.95 4.55 13.97
C ASN A 103 0.36 5.14 13.40
N GLN A 104 1.26 5.55 14.30
CA GLN A 104 2.51 6.19 13.93
C GLN A 104 3.38 5.34 12.98
N LEU A 105 3.45 4.03 13.19
CA LEU A 105 4.27 3.14 12.34
C LEU A 105 3.73 3.08 10.91
N VAL A 106 2.41 3.11 10.75
CA VAL A 106 1.75 3.15 9.45
C VAL A 106 1.94 4.51 8.79
N TYR A 107 1.77 5.61 9.55
CA TYR A 107 2.01 6.97 9.07
C TYR A 107 3.43 7.11 8.52
N ASP A 108 4.43 6.70 9.30
CA ASP A 108 5.85 6.83 8.94
C ASP A 108 6.21 6.04 7.69
N LEU A 109 5.62 4.84 7.52
CA LEU A 109 5.80 4.04 6.31
C LEU A 109 5.23 4.77 5.09
N ILE A 110 4.01 5.29 5.20
CA ILE A 110 3.34 5.99 4.09
C ILE A 110 4.08 7.30 3.76
N ASP A 111 4.56 8.05 4.76
CA ASP A 111 5.32 9.27 4.53
C ASP A 111 6.64 8.95 3.80
N MET A 112 7.40 7.94 4.25
CA MET A 112 8.63 7.51 3.59
C MET A 112 8.39 7.08 2.13
N ASP A 113 7.34 6.28 1.89
CA ASP A 113 6.95 5.87 0.53
C ASP A 113 6.53 7.07 -0.33
N SER A 114 5.84 8.04 0.27
CA SER A 114 5.43 9.28 -0.37
C SER A 114 6.64 10.13 -0.78
N ARG A 115 7.64 10.29 0.10
CA ARG A 115 8.90 10.97 -0.26
C ARG A 115 9.68 10.23 -1.33
N THR A 116 9.67 8.90 -1.30
CA THR A 116 10.32 8.09 -2.33
C THR A 116 9.68 8.31 -3.70
N ARG A 117 8.33 8.39 -3.77
CA ARG A 117 7.61 8.75 -5.00
C ARG A 117 7.92 10.18 -5.46
N ASP A 118 7.85 11.16 -4.56
CA ASP A 118 8.14 12.56 -4.87
C ASP A 118 9.56 12.74 -5.44
N ASN A 119 10.55 12.07 -4.86
CA ASN A 119 11.94 12.15 -5.28
C ASN A 119 12.22 11.50 -6.64
N ARG A 120 11.34 10.61 -7.10
CA ARG A 120 11.43 10.01 -8.45
C ARG A 120 10.84 10.91 -9.53
N ASN A 121 10.32 12.10 -9.19
CA ASN A 121 9.55 12.97 -10.09
C ASN A 121 8.39 12.22 -10.79
N ALA A 122 7.80 11.24 -10.11
CA ALA A 122 6.62 10.54 -10.64
C ALA A 122 5.44 11.52 -10.66
N ASN A 123 4.85 11.73 -11.84
CA ASN A 123 3.59 12.45 -11.96
C ASN A 123 2.48 11.48 -11.57
N TYR A 124 2.02 11.53 -10.32
CA TYR A 124 0.89 10.73 -9.84
C TYR A 124 -0.41 11.53 -9.84
N GLU A 125 -1.52 10.86 -10.11
CA GLU A 125 -2.87 11.44 -10.03
C GLU A 125 -3.43 11.40 -8.60
N ILE A 126 -3.85 12.56 -8.08
CA ILE A 126 -4.58 12.66 -6.80
C ILE A 126 -6.07 12.41 -7.05
N ILE A 127 -6.63 11.45 -6.33
CA ILE A 127 -8.04 11.06 -6.41
C ILE A 127 -8.89 11.78 -5.37
N ILE A 128 -8.38 11.96 -4.14
CA ILE A 128 -9.04 12.66 -3.02
C ILE A 128 -8.01 13.22 -2.04
#